data_AF-A0A401JD92-F1
#
_entry.id   AF-A0A401JD92-F1
#
_cell.length_a   1.000
_cell.length_b   1.000
_cell.length_c   1.000
_cell.angle_alpha   90.00
_cell.angle_beta   90.00
_cell.angle_gamma   90.00
#
_symmetry.space_group_name_H-M   'P 1'
#
loop_
_entity.id
_entity.type
_entity.pdbx_description
1 polymer ?
#
loop_
_entity_poly.entity_id
_entity_poly.type
_entity_poly.pdbx_seq_one_letter_code
_entity_poly.pdbx_strand_id
1 'polypeptide(L)'
;MTTRHYLHTGQRTCHADDGRELACEGSGQDASFAVGKPWPEPRFDLRNDEVMDGLTGLIWCRNANLAEFPLTWQEALDFVASMNREQRFGQHDWRLPNRRELRSLLSLQTRLPALPERHPFLNVFNGWYWSATTAAISPAHAWYVALDGARMFYGGKDQSFMLWPVRGAGLGVVPRTGQSLCYDAAAGKVIACAGTGQDGEWRFGAAWPEPRFEIHTAGVLDRLTGLLWRRSANLTSQPVVWREALAAVAELNHQGAGNTWRLPTINELEALVDCAVHSPALPPGHPFADVQDIYWSSTTSLFEPDWAWALYLEKGATGVGQKRFAQFSVWAVASYD
;
A
#
# COMPACT_ATOMS: atom_id res chain seq x y z
N MET A 1 2.34 -4.30 24.15
CA MET A 1 1.85 -3.38 23.10
C MET A 1 1.87 -4.15 21.80
N THR A 2 0.70 -4.44 21.24
CA THR A 2 0.54 -5.14 19.96
C THR A 2 1.04 -4.24 18.83
N THR A 3 2.09 -4.66 18.13
CA THR A 3 2.66 -3.90 17.01
C THR A 3 1.67 -3.89 15.85
N ARG A 4 1.20 -2.71 15.44
CA ARG A 4 0.30 -2.54 14.29
C ARG A 4 1.12 -2.45 13.00
N HIS A 5 1.02 -3.44 12.13
CA HIS A 5 1.77 -3.51 10.87
C HIS A 5 1.06 -2.79 9.70
N TYR A 6 0.62 -1.54 9.93
CA TYR A 6 0.07 -0.64 8.91
C TYR A 6 0.33 0.83 9.28
N LEU A 7 0.44 1.68 8.26
CA LEU A 7 0.87 3.08 8.42
C LEU A 7 -0.31 4.05 8.36
N HIS A 8 -0.17 5.19 9.02
CA HIS A 8 -1.01 6.35 8.77
C HIS A 8 -0.86 6.82 7.31
N THR A 9 -1.96 7.23 6.65
CA THR A 9 -1.96 7.64 5.22
C THR A 9 -1.34 9.01 4.98
N GLY A 10 -1.25 9.82 6.03
CA GLY A 10 -0.82 11.23 5.98
C GLY A 10 -1.97 12.19 5.68
N GLN A 11 -3.19 11.69 5.41
CA GLN A 11 -4.36 12.50 5.10
C GLN A 11 -4.80 13.34 6.32
N ARG A 12 -5.13 14.60 6.06
CA ARG A 12 -5.49 15.63 7.06
C ARG A 12 -6.80 16.35 6.74
N THR A 13 -7.24 16.33 5.48
CA THR A 13 -8.47 17.00 5.04
C THR A 13 -9.53 16.02 4.55
N CYS A 14 -10.80 16.39 4.77
CA CYS A 14 -11.98 15.60 4.40
C CYS A 14 -12.76 16.31 3.31
N HIS A 15 -13.37 15.56 2.39
CA HIS A 15 -13.99 16.14 1.19
C HIS A 15 -15.32 15.47 0.86
N ALA A 16 -16.29 16.26 0.39
CA ALA A 16 -17.56 15.80 -0.14
C ALA A 16 -17.41 15.07 -1.49
N ASP A 17 -18.53 14.60 -2.03
CA ASP A 17 -18.57 13.89 -3.32
C ASP A 17 -18.27 14.79 -4.54
N ASP A 18 -18.41 16.11 -4.37
CA ASP A 18 -18.04 17.12 -5.36
C ASP A 18 -16.58 17.60 -5.21
N GLY A 19 -15.83 17.02 -4.28
CA GLY A 19 -14.45 17.37 -3.98
C GLY A 19 -14.27 18.61 -3.11
N ARG A 20 -15.35 19.26 -2.68
CA ARG A 20 -15.25 20.39 -1.75
C ARG A 20 -14.81 19.91 -0.36
N GLU A 21 -13.86 20.62 0.23
CA GLU A 21 -13.41 20.35 1.60
C GLU A 21 -14.55 20.57 2.62
N LEU A 22 -14.59 19.73 3.64
CA LEU A 22 -15.54 19.77 4.75
C LEU A 22 -14.84 19.44 6.08
N ALA A 23 -15.51 19.75 7.19
CA ALA A 23 -15.01 19.42 8.52
C ALA A 23 -14.91 17.90 8.72
N CYS A 24 -13.76 17.42 9.19
CA CYS A 24 -13.54 15.99 9.37
C CYS A 24 -14.34 15.38 10.52
N GLU A 25 -14.69 16.16 11.54
CA GLU A 25 -15.43 15.67 12.70
C GLU A 25 -16.76 15.03 12.27
N GLY A 26 -16.98 13.78 12.68
CA GLY A 26 -18.19 13.01 12.34
C GLY A 26 -18.32 12.59 10.87
N SER A 27 -17.34 12.89 10.01
CA SER A 27 -17.42 12.59 8.57
C SER A 27 -17.25 11.11 8.23
N GLY A 28 -16.64 10.32 9.12
CA GLY A 28 -16.28 8.92 8.86
C GLY A 28 -15.13 8.73 7.87
N GLN A 29 -14.44 9.81 7.48
CA GLN A 29 -13.33 9.78 6.54
C GLN A 29 -11.98 9.52 7.25
N ASP A 30 -10.96 9.13 6.50
CA ASP A 30 -9.64 8.75 7.01
C ASP A 30 -9.03 9.81 7.96
N ALA A 31 -9.03 11.08 7.54
CA ALA A 31 -8.53 12.20 8.34
C ALA A 31 -9.30 12.46 9.64
N SER A 32 -10.49 11.86 9.84
CA SER A 32 -11.24 11.97 11.09
C SER A 32 -10.73 11.04 12.20
N PHE A 33 -9.99 9.98 11.84
CA PHE A 33 -9.52 8.98 12.80
C PHE A 33 -7.99 8.95 12.95
N ALA A 34 -7.26 9.32 11.90
CA ALA A 34 -5.80 9.32 11.88
C ALA A 34 -5.18 8.00 12.41
N VAL A 35 -5.69 6.86 11.94
CA VAL A 35 -5.29 5.52 12.40
C VAL A 35 -4.00 5.02 11.76
N GLY A 36 -3.36 4.05 12.43
CA GLY A 36 -2.09 3.44 12.00
C GLY A 36 -0.89 4.03 12.72
N LYS A 37 0.32 3.58 12.36
CA LYS A 37 1.53 4.12 12.97
C LYS A 37 1.68 5.61 12.62
N PRO A 38 1.70 6.53 13.62
CA PRO A 38 1.83 7.96 13.36
C PRO A 38 3.22 8.27 12.80
N TRP A 39 3.31 9.34 12.03
CA TRP A 39 4.57 9.78 11.44
C TRP A 39 5.41 10.52 12.50
N PRO A 40 6.70 10.20 12.64
CA PRO A 40 7.59 10.98 13.50
C PRO A 40 7.85 12.35 12.89
N GLU A 41 8.18 13.34 13.73
CA GLU A 41 8.55 14.68 13.28
C GLU A 41 9.89 15.11 13.89
N PRO A 42 10.94 15.38 13.09
CA PRO A 42 10.98 15.22 11.63
C PRO A 42 10.93 13.74 11.20
N ARG A 43 10.27 13.46 10.07
CA ARG A 43 10.21 12.09 9.53
C ARG A 43 11.53 11.64 8.89
N PHE A 44 12.16 12.52 8.13
CA PHE A 44 13.33 12.18 7.32
C PHE A 44 14.60 12.80 7.90
N ASP A 45 15.63 11.96 8.05
CA ASP A 45 16.98 12.35 8.45
C ASP A 45 17.91 12.26 7.24
N LEU A 46 18.42 13.41 6.78
CA LEU A 46 19.27 13.52 5.61
C LEU A 46 20.74 13.25 5.97
N ARG A 47 21.35 12.29 5.27
CA ARG A 47 22.75 11.87 5.46
C ARG A 47 23.47 11.85 4.11
N ASN A 48 23.96 13.01 3.68
CA ASN A 48 24.61 13.20 2.37
C ASN A 48 23.70 12.80 1.20
N ASP A 49 24.00 11.67 0.55
CA ASP A 49 23.26 11.09 -0.58
C ASP A 49 22.20 10.06 -0.15
N GLU A 50 22.04 9.85 1.16
CA GLU A 50 21.08 8.93 1.76
C GLU A 50 20.04 9.69 2.60
N VAL A 51 18.83 9.14 2.68
CA VAL A 51 17.74 9.67 3.50
C VAL A 51 17.21 8.53 4.36
N MET A 52 17.36 8.63 5.67
CA MET A 52 16.78 7.69 6.62
C MET A 52 15.32 8.10 6.91
N ASP A 53 14.38 7.19 6.65
CA ASP A 53 12.98 7.36 7.01
C ASP A 53 12.74 6.88 8.44
N GLY A 54 12.54 7.79 9.38
CA GLY A 54 12.28 7.49 10.79
C GLY A 54 10.98 6.73 11.03
N LEU A 55 10.03 6.76 10.09
CA LEU A 55 8.78 5.99 10.20
C LEU A 55 9.04 4.49 10.04
N THR A 56 9.86 4.13 9.05
CA THR A 56 10.07 2.75 8.61
C THR A 56 11.44 2.18 8.98
N GLY A 57 12.42 3.03 9.30
CA GLY A 57 13.83 2.70 9.46
C GLY A 57 14.54 2.33 8.16
N LEU A 58 13.89 2.50 7.00
CA LEU A 58 14.50 2.26 5.69
C LEU A 58 15.38 3.45 5.31
N ILE A 59 16.44 3.19 4.56
CA ILE A 59 17.34 4.21 4.05
C ILE A 59 17.20 4.25 2.54
N TRP A 60 16.91 5.42 2.00
CA TRP A 60 16.60 5.65 0.60
C TRP A 60 17.69 6.47 -0.05
N CYS A 61 17.96 6.24 -1.33
CA CYS A 61 18.76 7.19 -2.10
C CYS A 61 18.07 8.56 -2.13
N ARG A 62 18.83 9.63 -1.90
CA ARG A 62 18.30 11.00 -1.94
C ARG A 62 17.84 11.40 -3.34
N ASN A 63 18.61 11.03 -4.37
CA ASN A 63 18.23 11.20 -5.76
C ASN A 63 17.25 10.07 -6.15
N ALA A 64 16.00 10.41 -6.47
CA ALA A 64 14.99 9.47 -6.91
C ALA A 64 15.17 9.04 -8.38
N ASN A 65 15.99 9.74 -9.16
CA ASN A 65 16.25 9.45 -10.57
C ASN A 65 17.74 9.14 -10.80
N LEU A 66 18.25 8.08 -10.18
CA LEU A 66 19.67 7.70 -10.26
C LEU A 66 20.12 7.17 -11.62
N ALA A 67 19.20 6.57 -12.38
CA ALA A 67 19.47 6.05 -13.72
C ALA A 67 19.31 7.11 -14.82
N GLU A 68 18.83 8.31 -14.46
CA GLU A 68 18.49 9.45 -15.33
C GLU A 68 17.34 9.18 -16.31
N PHE A 69 17.27 7.97 -16.88
CA PHE A 69 16.27 7.50 -17.80
C PHE A 69 15.50 6.28 -17.22
N PRO A 70 14.23 6.10 -17.61
CA PRO A 70 13.47 4.92 -17.26
C PRO A 70 14.14 3.64 -17.78
N LEU A 71 14.09 2.57 -16.99
CA LEU A 71 14.66 1.26 -17.31
C LEU A 71 13.58 0.19 -17.35
N THR A 72 13.79 -0.86 -18.14
CA THR A 72 13.01 -2.09 -18.00
C THR A 72 13.18 -2.68 -16.60
N TRP A 73 12.26 -3.56 -16.21
CA TRP A 73 12.28 -4.07 -14.84
C TRP A 73 13.55 -4.87 -14.53
N GLN A 74 14.03 -5.66 -15.49
CA GLN A 74 15.28 -6.40 -15.34
C GLN A 74 16.50 -5.47 -15.32
N GLU A 75 16.54 -4.47 -16.20
CA GLU A 75 17.60 -3.45 -16.20
C GLU A 75 17.65 -2.68 -14.87
N ALA A 76 16.51 -2.42 -14.23
CA ALA A 76 16.46 -1.77 -12.92
C ALA A 76 17.05 -2.64 -11.81
N LEU A 77 16.79 -3.95 -11.81
CA LEU A 77 17.41 -4.90 -10.88
C LEU A 77 18.93 -4.99 -11.12
N ASP A 78 19.34 -5.07 -12.38
CA ASP A 78 20.75 -5.14 -12.78
C ASP A 78 21.51 -3.86 -12.44
N PHE A 79 20.86 -2.69 -12.57
CA PHE A 79 21.38 -1.39 -12.15
C PHE A 79 21.69 -1.38 -10.66
N VAL A 80 20.76 -1.85 -9.82
CA VAL A 80 20.98 -1.92 -8.37
C VAL A 80 22.07 -2.95 -8.02
N ALA A 81 22.13 -4.07 -8.74
CA ALA A 81 23.25 -5.01 -8.59
C ALA A 81 24.60 -4.36 -8.93
N SER A 82 24.67 -3.47 -9.93
CA SER A 82 25.88 -2.69 -10.21
C SER A 82 26.22 -1.70 -9.11
N MET A 83 25.23 -0.98 -8.59
CA MET A 83 25.44 -0.08 -7.45
C MET A 83 26.09 -0.80 -6.27
N ASN A 84 25.69 -2.05 -6.00
CA ASN A 84 26.26 -2.84 -4.92
C ASN A 84 27.70 -3.29 -5.20
N ARG A 85 28.02 -3.69 -6.44
CA ARG A 85 29.40 -4.05 -6.83
C ARG A 85 30.34 -2.85 -6.75
N GLU A 86 29.85 -1.67 -7.12
CA GLU A 86 30.60 -0.40 -7.11
C GLU A 86 30.67 0.24 -5.71
N GLN A 87 29.99 -0.35 -4.72
CA GLN A 87 29.84 0.21 -3.38
C GLN A 87 29.34 1.65 -3.41
N ARG A 88 28.31 1.93 -4.22
CA ARG A 88 27.81 3.29 -4.42
C ARG A 88 27.34 3.87 -3.08
N PHE A 89 27.81 5.08 -2.79
CA PHE A 89 27.67 5.76 -1.49
C PHE A 89 28.31 5.01 -0.31
N GLY A 90 29.28 4.14 -0.57
CA GLY A 90 29.95 3.31 0.43
C GLY A 90 29.14 2.10 0.89
N GLN A 91 28.09 1.71 0.16
CA GLN A 91 27.14 0.66 0.56
C GLN A 91 26.98 -0.41 -0.51
N HIS A 92 26.64 -1.64 -0.10
CA HIS A 92 26.61 -2.82 -0.96
C HIS A 92 25.33 -3.67 -0.83
N ASP A 93 24.31 -3.15 -0.15
CA ASP A 93 23.04 -3.80 0.19
C ASP A 93 21.82 -3.01 -0.32
N TRP A 94 22.01 -2.21 -1.37
CA TRP A 94 20.92 -1.59 -2.09
C TRP A 94 20.04 -2.64 -2.76
N ARG A 95 18.76 -2.34 -2.86
CA ARG A 95 17.78 -3.15 -3.57
C ARG A 95 16.68 -2.26 -4.13
N LEU A 96 15.94 -2.80 -5.10
CA LEU A 96 14.66 -2.23 -5.47
C LEU A 96 13.67 -2.50 -4.31
N PRO A 97 12.86 -1.51 -3.88
CA PRO A 97 11.89 -1.69 -2.80
C PRO A 97 10.80 -2.66 -3.24
N ASN A 98 10.26 -3.45 -2.32
CA ASN A 98 8.98 -4.10 -2.59
C ASN A 98 7.86 -3.05 -2.64
N ARG A 99 6.70 -3.43 -3.15
CA ARG A 99 5.60 -2.48 -3.40
C ARG A 99 5.12 -1.76 -2.13
N ARG A 100 5.21 -2.41 -0.96
CA ARG A 100 4.76 -1.84 0.32
C ARG A 100 5.78 -0.86 0.88
N GLU A 101 7.06 -1.14 0.70
CA GLU A 101 8.14 -0.21 1.06
C GLU A 101 8.11 1.04 0.19
N LEU A 102 7.95 0.90 -1.13
CA LEU A 102 7.81 2.05 -2.03
C LEU A 102 6.59 2.89 -1.66
N ARG A 103 5.46 2.24 -1.37
CA ARG A 103 4.23 2.91 -0.94
C ARG A 103 4.36 3.57 0.43
N SER A 104 5.25 3.08 1.30
CA SER A 104 5.45 3.66 2.63
C SER A 104 5.99 5.08 2.58
N LEU A 105 6.68 5.49 1.51
CA LEU A 105 7.15 6.87 1.31
C LEU A 105 6.01 7.86 1.06
N LEU A 106 4.86 7.39 0.58
CA LEU A 106 3.82 8.25 0.04
C LEU A 106 3.05 9.01 1.12
N SER A 107 2.55 10.17 0.73
CA SER A 107 1.61 10.98 1.49
C SER A 107 0.33 11.13 0.68
N LEU A 108 -0.79 10.64 1.21
CA LEU A 108 -2.09 10.76 0.54
C LEU A 108 -2.77 12.12 0.76
N GLN A 109 -2.03 13.07 1.37
CA GLN A 109 -2.42 14.48 1.47
C GLN A 109 -1.84 15.35 0.35
N THR A 110 -0.78 14.89 -0.30
CA THR A 110 -0.06 15.67 -1.31
C THR A 110 -0.20 15.00 -2.68
N ARG A 111 0.12 15.76 -3.73
CA ARG A 111 0.11 15.32 -5.13
C ARG A 111 1.21 16.05 -5.89
N LEU A 112 1.70 15.43 -6.96
CA LEU A 112 2.67 16.03 -7.88
C LEU A 112 3.92 16.64 -7.19
N PRO A 113 4.68 15.89 -6.36
CA PRO A 113 4.54 14.46 -6.06
C PRO A 113 3.71 14.18 -4.79
N ALA A 114 3.17 12.97 -4.68
CA ALA A 114 2.47 12.44 -3.51
C ALA A 114 3.44 11.99 -2.40
N LEU A 115 4.34 12.88 -2.00
CA LEU A 115 5.33 12.70 -0.94
C LEU A 115 5.07 13.67 0.22
N PRO A 116 5.48 13.36 1.46
CA PRO A 116 5.34 14.27 2.58
C PRO A 116 5.95 15.63 2.28
N GLU A 117 5.30 16.69 2.73
CA GLU A 117 5.83 18.06 2.59
C GLU A 117 7.23 18.15 3.19
N ARG A 118 8.10 18.98 2.60
CA ARG A 118 9.49 19.19 3.06
C ARG A 118 10.36 17.94 3.02
N HIS A 119 10.03 16.93 2.21
CA HIS A 119 10.91 15.79 1.98
C HIS A 119 12.29 16.24 1.42
N PRO A 120 13.40 15.56 1.78
CA PRO A 120 14.75 15.97 1.34
C PRO A 120 15.17 15.37 -0.02
N PHE A 121 14.29 14.60 -0.66
CA PHE A 121 14.54 13.92 -1.93
C PHE A 121 14.70 14.87 -3.12
N LEU A 122 15.55 14.48 -4.06
CA LEU A 122 15.91 15.24 -5.26
C LEU A 122 15.47 14.48 -6.52
N ASN A 123 15.23 15.23 -7.60
CA ASN A 123 14.87 14.72 -8.93
C ASN A 123 13.71 13.72 -8.92
N VAL A 124 12.70 13.97 -8.07
CA VAL A 124 11.49 13.16 -8.00
C VAL A 124 10.71 13.33 -9.30
N PHE A 125 10.67 12.28 -10.11
CA PHE A 125 9.78 12.15 -11.24
C PHE A 125 8.34 11.90 -10.77
N ASN A 126 7.34 12.52 -11.42
CA ASN A 126 5.92 12.36 -11.05
C ASN A 126 5.24 11.13 -11.68
N GLY A 127 5.96 10.36 -12.50
CA GLY A 127 5.42 9.16 -13.14
C GLY A 127 5.64 7.90 -12.29
N TRP A 128 5.96 6.80 -12.97
CA TRP A 128 5.98 5.46 -12.40
C TRP A 128 7.37 5.05 -11.90
N TYR A 129 7.39 4.39 -10.75
CA TYR A 129 8.57 3.76 -10.17
C TYR A 129 8.34 2.29 -9.98
N TRP A 130 9.28 1.48 -10.45
CA TRP A 130 9.26 0.05 -10.25
C TRP A 130 9.37 -0.32 -8.77
N SER A 131 8.66 -1.39 -8.40
CA SER A 131 8.96 -2.18 -7.21
C SER A 131 9.53 -3.54 -7.61
N ALA A 132 10.18 -4.23 -6.67
CA ALA A 132 10.69 -5.59 -6.82
C ALA A 132 9.59 -6.67 -6.82
N THR A 133 8.33 -6.29 -6.61
CA THR A 133 7.23 -7.24 -6.48
C THR A 133 6.63 -7.57 -7.86
N THR A 134 6.62 -8.84 -8.23
CA THR A 134 5.94 -9.35 -9.43
C THR A 134 4.42 -9.36 -9.24
N ALA A 135 3.62 -9.12 -10.29
CA ALA A 135 2.17 -9.23 -10.23
C ALA A 135 1.72 -10.70 -10.37
N ALA A 136 1.05 -11.26 -9.35
CA ALA A 136 0.64 -12.67 -9.36
C ALA A 136 -0.32 -13.03 -10.50
N ILE A 137 -1.22 -12.11 -10.86
CA ILE A 137 -2.20 -12.30 -11.95
C ILE A 137 -1.53 -12.39 -13.34
N SER A 138 -0.32 -11.85 -13.49
CA SER A 138 0.45 -11.90 -14.73
C SER A 138 1.94 -11.79 -14.42
N PRO A 139 2.67 -12.90 -14.21
CA PRO A 139 4.05 -12.84 -13.72
C PRO A 139 5.08 -12.23 -14.68
N ALA A 140 4.71 -11.99 -15.95
CA ALA A 140 5.48 -11.17 -16.89
C ALA A 140 5.35 -9.65 -16.60
N HIS A 141 4.57 -9.26 -15.59
CA HIS A 141 4.37 -7.89 -15.13
C HIS A 141 4.92 -7.70 -13.72
N ALA A 142 5.28 -6.47 -13.38
CA ALA A 142 5.70 -6.07 -12.04
C ALA A 142 4.89 -4.87 -11.56
N TRP A 143 4.82 -4.70 -10.23
CA TRP A 143 4.14 -3.57 -9.62
C TRP A 143 4.97 -2.30 -9.74
N TYR A 144 4.30 -1.18 -10.01
CA TYR A 144 4.84 0.15 -9.94
C TYR A 144 3.95 1.07 -9.08
N VAL A 145 4.52 2.18 -8.62
CA VAL A 145 3.79 3.27 -7.98
C VAL A 145 3.92 4.53 -8.82
N ALA A 146 2.80 5.18 -9.13
CA ALA A 146 2.75 6.49 -9.78
C ALA A 146 2.82 7.60 -8.71
N LEU A 147 3.80 8.50 -8.81
CA LEU A 147 4.07 9.53 -7.80
C LEU A 147 3.19 10.77 -7.96
N ASP A 148 2.48 10.93 -9.07
CA ASP A 148 1.53 12.02 -9.30
C ASP A 148 0.39 12.03 -8.26
N GLY A 149 -0.17 10.85 -7.98
CA GLY A 149 -1.30 10.65 -7.10
C GLY A 149 -1.22 9.34 -6.30
N ALA A 150 -0.01 8.79 -6.10
CA ALA A 150 0.28 7.60 -5.28
C ALA A 150 -0.34 6.26 -5.74
N ARG A 151 -0.88 6.18 -6.97
CA ARG A 151 -1.61 4.99 -7.44
C ARG A 151 -0.66 3.82 -7.64
N MET A 152 -1.09 2.60 -7.35
CA MET A 152 -0.26 1.40 -7.45
C MET A 152 -0.92 0.35 -8.33
N PHE A 153 -0.32 0.12 -9.49
CA PHE A 153 -0.76 -0.82 -10.53
C PHE A 153 0.44 -1.64 -11.03
N TYR A 154 0.25 -2.46 -12.04
CA TYR A 154 1.32 -3.24 -12.65
C TYR A 154 1.46 -2.93 -14.14
N GLY A 155 2.66 -3.13 -14.67
CA GLY A 155 3.03 -2.95 -16.07
C GLY A 155 3.94 -4.08 -16.53
N GLY A 156 4.04 -4.27 -17.84
CA GLY A 156 4.90 -5.32 -18.42
C GLY A 156 6.35 -5.09 -18.02
N LYS A 157 7.08 -6.16 -17.70
CA LYS A 157 8.50 -6.07 -17.29
C LYS A 157 9.42 -5.57 -18.43
N ASP A 158 8.90 -5.55 -19.66
CA ASP A 158 9.50 -4.98 -20.88
C ASP A 158 9.25 -3.48 -21.05
N GLN A 159 8.34 -2.88 -20.28
CA GLN A 159 8.13 -1.43 -20.26
C GLN A 159 9.21 -0.73 -19.41
N SER A 160 9.37 0.58 -19.57
CA SER A 160 10.43 1.33 -18.89
C SER A 160 9.86 2.32 -17.88
N PHE A 161 10.25 2.19 -16.60
CA PHE A 161 9.88 3.08 -15.49
C PHE A 161 11.10 3.47 -14.65
N MET A 162 10.94 4.45 -13.75
CA MET A 162 12.02 4.87 -12.85
C MET A 162 12.29 3.82 -11.77
N LEU A 163 13.44 3.92 -11.10
CA LEU A 163 13.80 3.05 -9.97
C LEU A 163 14.27 3.90 -8.79
N TRP A 164 13.89 3.50 -7.58
CA TRP A 164 14.27 4.22 -6.37
C TRP A 164 14.88 3.25 -5.37
N PRO A 165 16.22 3.13 -5.30
CA PRO A 165 16.86 2.16 -4.43
C PRO A 165 16.63 2.47 -2.96
N VAL A 166 16.43 1.39 -2.21
CA VAL A 166 16.29 1.38 -0.76
C VAL A 166 17.26 0.37 -0.18
N ARG A 167 17.58 0.51 1.10
CA ARG A 167 18.35 -0.47 1.86
C ARG A 167 17.89 -0.56 3.31
N GLY A 168 18.42 -1.56 4.00
CA GLY A 168 18.06 -1.90 5.37
C GLY A 168 16.80 -2.78 5.45
N ALA A 169 16.65 -3.44 6.60
CA ALA A 169 15.50 -4.30 6.90
C ALA A 169 14.28 -3.53 7.46
N GLY A 170 14.48 -2.26 7.83
CA GLY A 170 13.48 -1.42 8.49
C GLY A 170 13.16 -1.87 9.93
N LEU A 171 12.16 -1.22 10.52
CA LEU A 171 11.65 -1.43 11.89
C LEU A 171 10.53 -2.47 11.94
N GLY A 172 10.30 -3.23 10.85
CA GLY A 172 9.20 -4.18 10.75
C GLY A 172 7.80 -3.55 10.81
N VAL A 173 7.65 -2.26 10.50
CA VAL A 173 6.33 -1.59 10.52
C VAL A 173 5.50 -1.89 9.27
N VAL A 174 6.18 -2.18 8.16
CA VAL A 174 5.58 -2.61 6.90
C VAL A 174 5.63 -4.14 6.85
N PRO A 175 4.52 -4.83 6.56
CA PRO A 175 4.50 -6.28 6.48
C PRO A 175 5.12 -6.80 5.17
N ARG A 176 5.63 -8.03 5.20
CA ARG A 176 6.02 -8.78 3.97
C ARG A 176 4.87 -8.82 2.98
N THR A 177 5.15 -8.82 1.69
CA THR A 177 4.12 -8.83 0.63
C THR A 177 3.40 -10.17 0.47
N GLY A 178 3.99 -11.27 0.95
CA GLY A 178 3.54 -12.65 0.70
C GLY A 178 4.27 -13.31 -0.48
N GLN A 179 4.93 -12.52 -1.34
CA GLN A 179 5.69 -13.05 -2.47
C GLN A 179 6.90 -13.86 -1.99
N SER A 180 7.02 -15.09 -2.51
CA SER A 180 8.06 -16.05 -2.14
C SER A 180 8.76 -16.68 -3.34
N LEU A 181 8.19 -16.53 -4.53
CA LEU A 181 8.73 -17.00 -5.81
C LEU A 181 9.30 -15.82 -6.61
N CYS A 182 10.21 -16.15 -7.52
CA CYS A 182 10.82 -15.22 -8.45
C CYS A 182 10.53 -15.68 -9.88
N TYR A 183 10.48 -14.72 -10.80
CA TYR A 183 9.99 -14.96 -12.15
C TYR A 183 10.88 -14.29 -13.19
N ASP A 184 11.10 -14.96 -14.32
CA ASP A 184 11.78 -14.33 -15.44
C ASP A 184 10.96 -13.17 -16.04
N ALA A 185 11.63 -12.22 -16.68
CA ALA A 185 11.00 -11.01 -17.19
C ALA A 185 10.19 -11.22 -18.48
N ALA A 186 10.55 -12.21 -19.30
CA ALA A 186 10.01 -12.36 -20.65
C ALA A 186 8.68 -13.13 -20.67
N ALA A 187 8.65 -14.29 -20.00
CA ALA A 187 7.52 -15.20 -20.01
C ALA A 187 6.83 -15.31 -18.64
N GLY A 188 7.43 -14.75 -17.58
CA GLY A 188 6.89 -14.87 -16.23
C GLY A 188 6.96 -16.31 -15.69
N LYS A 189 7.91 -17.13 -16.14
CA LYS A 189 8.10 -18.47 -15.57
C LYS A 189 8.84 -18.37 -14.25
N VAL A 190 8.53 -19.30 -13.35
CA VAL A 190 9.22 -19.41 -12.06
C VAL A 190 10.69 -19.72 -12.29
N ILE A 191 11.57 -19.01 -11.59
CA ILE A 191 13.03 -19.20 -11.59
C ILE A 191 13.55 -19.28 -10.15
N ALA A 192 14.80 -19.72 -9.98
CA ALA A 192 15.47 -19.65 -8.69
C ALA A 192 15.63 -18.19 -8.25
N CYS A 193 15.33 -17.91 -6.99
CA CYS A 193 15.36 -16.54 -6.47
C CYS A 193 16.77 -16.00 -6.22
N ALA A 194 17.76 -16.85 -5.96
CA ALA A 194 19.08 -16.41 -5.55
C ALA A 194 19.74 -15.50 -6.60
N GLY A 195 20.12 -14.30 -6.19
CA GLY A 195 20.77 -13.29 -7.01
C GLY A 195 19.85 -12.53 -7.95
N THR A 196 18.52 -12.65 -7.83
CA THR A 196 17.57 -12.00 -8.73
C THR A 196 17.23 -10.57 -8.32
N GLY A 197 17.41 -10.21 -7.04
CA GLY A 197 17.00 -8.93 -6.48
C GLY A 197 15.49 -8.77 -6.30
N GLN A 198 14.69 -9.79 -6.61
CA GLN A 198 13.23 -9.74 -6.57
C GLN A 198 12.70 -9.84 -5.13
N ASP A 199 11.46 -9.40 -4.91
CA ASP A 199 10.81 -9.44 -3.59
C ASP A 199 10.79 -10.86 -2.99
N GLY A 200 10.56 -11.89 -3.84
CA GLY A 200 10.56 -13.29 -3.43
C GLY A 200 11.89 -13.81 -2.87
N GLU A 201 13.02 -13.20 -3.23
CA GLU A 201 14.35 -13.52 -2.73
C GLU A 201 14.52 -13.04 -1.28
N TRP A 202 14.20 -11.77 -1.03
CA TRP A 202 14.53 -11.13 0.22
C TRP A 202 13.43 -11.20 1.27
N ARG A 203 12.17 -11.11 0.84
CA ARG A 203 10.99 -11.16 1.69
C ARG A 203 11.10 -10.17 2.87
N PHE A 204 11.50 -8.93 2.58
CA PHE A 204 11.62 -7.87 3.57
C PHE A 204 10.25 -7.44 4.14
N GLY A 205 10.27 -6.95 5.38
CA GLY A 205 9.07 -6.56 6.14
C GLY A 205 8.75 -7.53 7.29
N ALA A 206 7.75 -7.17 8.09
CA ALA A 206 7.28 -8.02 9.18
C ALA A 206 6.64 -9.32 8.66
N ALA A 207 7.07 -10.44 9.26
CA ALA A 207 6.50 -11.75 8.96
C ALA A 207 5.03 -11.81 9.38
N TRP A 208 4.23 -12.55 8.63
CA TRP A 208 2.83 -12.77 9.00
C TRP A 208 2.74 -13.77 10.15
N PRO A 209 1.86 -13.56 11.13
CA PRO A 209 1.60 -14.53 12.18
C PRO A 209 0.91 -15.79 11.62
N GLU A 210 1.08 -16.92 12.30
CA GLU A 210 0.42 -18.19 11.98
C GLU A 210 -0.36 -18.70 13.21
N PRO A 211 -1.69 -18.83 13.16
CA PRO A 211 -2.56 -18.35 12.07
C PRO A 211 -2.59 -16.83 11.99
N ARG A 212 -2.80 -16.29 10.77
CA ARG A 212 -2.95 -14.84 10.56
C ARG A 212 -4.33 -14.34 11.02
N PHE A 213 -5.37 -15.08 10.67
CA PHE A 213 -6.75 -14.70 10.94
C PHE A 213 -7.35 -15.57 12.05
N GLU A 214 -8.03 -14.92 12.99
CA GLU A 214 -8.71 -15.57 14.09
C GLU A 214 -10.20 -15.20 14.06
N ILE A 215 -11.08 -16.21 14.07
CA ILE A 215 -12.53 -15.99 14.04
C ILE A 215 -13.02 -15.70 15.46
N HIS A 216 -13.67 -14.55 15.64
CA HIS A 216 -14.40 -14.18 16.84
C HIS A 216 -15.89 -14.00 16.53
N THR A 217 -16.71 -13.92 17.57
CA THR A 217 -18.16 -13.68 17.41
C THR A 217 -18.46 -12.38 16.66
N ALA A 218 -17.68 -11.33 16.90
CA ALA A 218 -17.87 -10.01 16.30
C ALA A 218 -17.31 -9.89 14.87
N GLY A 219 -16.41 -10.78 14.46
CA GLY A 219 -15.69 -10.64 13.19
C GLY A 219 -14.43 -11.50 13.13
N VAL A 220 -13.52 -11.14 12.24
CA VAL A 220 -12.25 -11.82 12.04
C VAL A 220 -11.14 -10.87 12.48
N LEU A 221 -10.36 -11.28 13.49
CA LEU A 221 -9.17 -10.56 13.91
C LEU A 221 -8.03 -10.87 12.95
N ASP A 222 -7.45 -9.85 12.33
CA ASP A 222 -6.17 -9.94 11.63
C ASP A 222 -5.03 -9.73 12.62
N ARG A 223 -4.38 -10.82 13.04
CA ARG A 223 -3.29 -10.78 14.03
C ARG A 223 -2.07 -10.00 13.56
N LEU A 224 -1.94 -9.75 12.24
CA LEU A 224 -0.89 -8.91 11.69
C LEU A 224 -1.14 -7.44 11.97
N THR A 225 -2.37 -6.96 11.82
CA THR A 225 -2.68 -5.53 11.96
C THR A 225 -3.28 -5.19 13.33
N GLY A 226 -3.81 -6.18 14.04
CA GLY A 226 -4.63 -5.99 15.23
C GLY A 226 -6.02 -5.41 14.92
N LEU A 227 -6.48 -5.52 13.67
CA LEU A 227 -7.77 -5.00 13.23
C LEU A 227 -8.83 -6.11 13.23
N LEU A 228 -10.04 -5.75 13.63
CA LEU A 228 -11.20 -6.61 13.56
C LEU A 228 -11.99 -6.29 12.29
N TRP A 229 -12.13 -7.27 11.41
CA TRP A 229 -12.85 -7.13 10.14
C TRP A 229 -14.21 -7.82 10.23
N ARG A 230 -15.25 -7.22 9.62
CA ARG A 230 -16.51 -7.95 9.46
C ARG A 230 -16.27 -9.22 8.65
N ARG A 231 -16.84 -10.34 9.10
CA ARG A 231 -16.67 -11.64 8.42
C ARG A 231 -17.34 -11.66 7.05
N SER A 232 -18.59 -11.19 6.96
CA SER A 232 -19.23 -10.93 5.66
C SER A 232 -18.71 -9.58 5.16
N ALA A 233 -17.96 -9.63 4.06
CA ALA A 233 -17.27 -8.51 3.45
C ALA A 233 -18.16 -7.74 2.45
N ASN A 234 -19.48 -7.80 2.60
CA ASN A 234 -20.42 -7.10 1.73
C ASN A 234 -21.52 -6.42 2.56
N LEU A 235 -21.17 -5.30 3.21
CA LEU A 235 -22.10 -4.59 4.09
C LEU A 235 -23.33 -4.04 3.34
N THR A 236 -23.15 -3.67 2.07
CA THR A 236 -24.23 -3.23 1.18
C THR A 236 -24.50 -4.32 0.15
N SER A 237 -25.75 -4.72 -0.04
CA SER A 237 -26.09 -5.84 -0.95
C SER A 237 -25.78 -5.57 -2.42
N GLN A 238 -25.52 -4.31 -2.79
CA GLN A 238 -25.10 -3.85 -4.10
C GLN A 238 -23.97 -2.82 -3.95
N PRO A 239 -23.20 -2.54 -5.01
CA PRO A 239 -22.27 -1.41 -5.03
C PRO A 239 -22.98 -0.08 -4.79
N VAL A 240 -22.33 0.82 -4.07
CA VAL A 240 -22.91 2.10 -3.61
C VAL A 240 -22.01 3.28 -3.92
N VAL A 241 -22.57 4.49 -3.91
CA VAL A 241 -21.74 5.71 -3.96
C VAL A 241 -20.96 5.88 -2.66
N TRP A 242 -19.91 6.68 -2.67
CA TRP A 242 -18.99 6.76 -1.53
C TRP A 242 -19.65 7.29 -0.24
N ARG A 243 -20.50 8.31 -0.33
CA ARG A 243 -21.30 8.80 0.83
C ARG A 243 -22.21 7.73 1.43
N GLU A 244 -22.75 6.83 0.61
CA GLU A 244 -23.61 5.74 1.07
C GLU A 244 -22.78 4.66 1.79
N ALA A 245 -21.53 4.45 1.38
CA ALA A 245 -20.61 3.56 2.09
C ALA A 245 -20.32 4.07 3.51
N LEU A 246 -20.07 5.38 3.68
CA LEU A 246 -19.88 6.02 4.98
C LEU A 246 -21.16 5.91 5.84
N ALA A 247 -22.33 6.19 5.25
CA ALA A 247 -23.62 6.09 5.93
C ALA A 247 -23.95 4.65 6.36
N ALA A 248 -23.63 3.64 5.55
CA ALA A 248 -23.86 2.24 5.88
C ALA A 248 -23.08 1.81 7.13
N VAL A 249 -21.85 2.31 7.31
CA VAL A 249 -21.08 2.03 8.51
C VAL A 249 -21.58 2.81 9.74
N ALA A 250 -22.05 4.05 9.55
CA ALA A 250 -22.70 4.79 10.64
C ALA A 250 -23.96 4.07 11.14
N GLU A 251 -24.79 3.56 10.22
CA GLU A 251 -25.98 2.78 10.55
C GLU A 251 -25.63 1.46 11.26
N LEU A 252 -24.56 0.78 10.82
CA LEU A 252 -24.03 -0.41 11.50
C LEU A 252 -23.69 -0.13 12.97
N ASN A 253 -23.14 1.06 13.27
CA ASN A 253 -22.83 1.45 14.64
C ASN A 253 -24.08 1.79 15.46
N HIS A 254 -25.09 2.43 14.85
CA HIS A 254 -26.36 2.75 15.52
C HIS A 254 -27.12 1.51 15.95
N GLN A 255 -26.99 0.41 15.21
CA GLN A 255 -27.59 -0.88 15.54
C GLN A 255 -26.90 -1.61 16.70
N GLY A 256 -25.88 -0.99 17.33
CA GLY A 256 -25.32 -1.45 18.61
C GLY A 256 -24.42 -2.68 18.51
N ALA A 257 -23.69 -2.85 17.40
CA ALA A 257 -22.85 -4.02 17.12
C ALA A 257 -21.58 -4.19 18.02
N GLY A 258 -21.54 -3.53 19.18
CA GLY A 258 -20.51 -3.69 20.23
C GLY A 258 -19.10 -3.22 19.88
N ASN A 259 -18.86 -2.81 18.63
CA ASN A 259 -17.57 -2.31 18.13
C ASN A 259 -17.78 -0.99 17.42
N THR A 260 -16.76 -0.13 17.42
CA THR A 260 -16.75 1.10 16.63
C THR A 260 -16.28 0.79 15.21
N TRP A 261 -17.22 0.42 14.37
CA TRP A 261 -16.97 0.13 12.96
C TRP A 261 -16.70 1.42 12.17
N ARG A 262 -15.85 1.32 11.17
CA ARG A 262 -15.56 2.40 10.22
C ARG A 262 -15.25 1.82 8.84
N LEU A 263 -15.33 2.67 7.83
CA LEU A 263 -14.80 2.35 6.51
C LEU A 263 -13.26 2.36 6.60
N PRO A 264 -12.57 1.31 6.13
CA PRO A 264 -11.13 1.14 6.30
C PRO A 264 -10.36 2.20 5.53
N THR A 265 -9.17 2.59 6.02
CA THR A 265 -8.28 3.41 5.21
C THR A 265 -7.67 2.56 4.10
N ILE A 266 -7.15 3.19 3.04
CA ILE A 266 -6.53 2.42 1.95
C ILE A 266 -5.29 1.65 2.42
N ASN A 267 -4.59 2.10 3.47
CA ASN A 267 -3.46 1.38 4.06
C ASN A 267 -3.89 0.11 4.82
N GLU A 268 -5.07 0.13 5.45
CA GLU A 268 -5.61 -1.06 6.12
C GLU A 268 -6.12 -2.10 5.14
N LEU A 269 -6.81 -1.66 4.08
CA LEU A 269 -7.20 -2.52 2.98
C LEU A 269 -5.98 -3.16 2.29
N GLU A 270 -4.94 -2.38 1.97
CA GLU A 270 -3.75 -2.91 1.33
C GLU A 270 -2.98 -3.90 2.23
N ALA A 271 -3.04 -3.74 3.56
CA ALA A 271 -2.41 -4.67 4.49
C ALA A 271 -3.03 -6.09 4.42
N LEU A 272 -4.30 -6.22 4.01
CA LEU A 272 -4.94 -7.53 3.78
C LEU A 272 -4.33 -8.29 2.59
N VAL A 273 -3.76 -7.60 1.62
CA VAL A 273 -3.36 -8.18 0.33
C VAL A 273 -2.26 -9.24 0.50
N ASP A 274 -2.44 -10.37 -0.16
CA ASP A 274 -1.37 -11.32 -0.46
C ASP A 274 -0.91 -11.15 -1.90
N CYS A 275 0.33 -10.70 -2.09
CA CYS A 275 0.88 -10.43 -3.42
C CYS A 275 1.32 -11.69 -4.17
N ALA A 276 1.25 -12.87 -3.56
CA ALA A 276 1.45 -14.16 -4.22
C ALA A 276 0.15 -14.75 -4.80
N VAL A 277 -1.00 -14.15 -4.49
CA VAL A 277 -2.32 -14.67 -4.86
C VAL A 277 -3.10 -13.59 -5.61
N HIS A 278 -4.07 -14.03 -6.41
CA HIS A 278 -5.00 -13.16 -7.11
C HIS A 278 -6.37 -13.83 -7.16
N SER A 279 -7.43 -13.04 -7.40
CA SER A 279 -8.81 -13.49 -7.59
C SER A 279 -9.39 -14.40 -6.46
N PRO A 280 -9.42 -13.95 -5.19
CA PRO A 280 -8.97 -12.64 -4.68
C PRO A 280 -7.51 -12.67 -4.20
N ALA A 281 -6.86 -11.51 -4.18
CA ALA A 281 -5.51 -11.29 -3.65
C ALA A 281 -5.51 -11.23 -2.12
N LEU A 282 -6.06 -12.27 -1.47
CA LEU A 282 -6.11 -12.46 -0.02
C LEU A 282 -5.33 -13.74 0.35
N PRO A 283 -4.80 -13.85 1.58
CA PRO A 283 -4.09 -15.05 2.01
C PRO A 283 -4.97 -16.30 1.86
N PRO A 284 -4.44 -17.41 1.32
CA PRO A 284 -5.19 -18.65 1.15
C PRO A 284 -5.78 -19.14 2.48
N GLY A 285 -7.02 -19.63 2.45
CA GLY A 285 -7.72 -20.10 3.65
C GLY A 285 -8.27 -18.99 4.55
N HIS A 286 -8.33 -17.74 4.09
CA HIS A 286 -8.96 -16.65 4.84
C HIS A 286 -10.43 -16.99 5.22
N PRO A 287 -10.92 -16.54 6.40
CA PRO A 287 -12.26 -16.90 6.88
C PRO A 287 -13.38 -15.93 6.44
N PHE A 288 -13.06 -14.94 5.59
CA PHE A 288 -14.01 -13.96 5.07
C PHE A 288 -15.03 -14.58 4.11
N ALA A 289 -16.28 -14.14 4.24
CA ALA A 289 -17.41 -14.51 3.39
C ALA A 289 -17.84 -13.32 2.53
N ASP A 290 -18.55 -13.59 1.44
CA ASP A 290 -19.11 -12.57 0.53
C ASP A 290 -18.08 -11.55 0.02
N VAL A 291 -16.84 -12.01 -0.22
CA VAL A 291 -15.77 -11.16 -0.76
C VAL A 291 -16.15 -10.67 -2.16
N GLN A 292 -16.07 -9.37 -2.37
CA GLN A 292 -16.31 -8.66 -3.62
C GLN A 292 -14.98 -8.26 -4.27
N ASP A 293 -15.02 -7.79 -5.51
CA ASP A 293 -13.80 -7.36 -6.20
C ASP A 293 -13.30 -6.01 -5.70
N ILE A 294 -14.12 -4.96 -5.73
CA ILE A 294 -13.66 -3.59 -5.46
C ILE A 294 -14.28 -3.03 -4.19
N TYR A 295 -13.44 -2.47 -3.31
CA TYR A 295 -13.84 -1.91 -2.03
C TYR A 295 -13.50 -0.44 -1.91
N TRP A 296 -14.49 0.37 -1.48
CA TRP A 296 -14.23 1.73 -1.03
C TRP A 296 -13.33 1.75 0.20
N SER A 297 -12.40 2.71 0.24
CA SER A 297 -11.74 3.13 1.48
C SER A 297 -12.31 4.46 1.98
N SER A 298 -12.05 4.82 3.23
CA SER A 298 -12.34 6.15 3.80
C SER A 298 -11.35 7.23 3.36
N THR A 299 -10.34 6.88 2.56
CA THR A 299 -9.29 7.81 2.12
C THR A 299 -9.69 8.54 0.83
N THR A 300 -9.71 9.87 0.85
CA THR A 300 -9.93 10.70 -0.36
C THR A 300 -8.68 10.70 -1.26
N SER A 301 -8.84 10.77 -2.58
CA SER A 301 -7.73 11.01 -3.50
C SER A 301 -7.44 12.51 -3.59
N LEU A 302 -6.27 12.97 -3.16
CA LEU A 302 -5.92 14.39 -3.28
C LEU A 302 -5.45 14.78 -4.69
N PHE A 303 -5.22 13.79 -5.57
CA PHE A 303 -5.05 14.06 -7.00
C PHE A 303 -6.30 14.72 -7.59
N GLU A 304 -7.48 14.21 -7.25
CA GLU A 304 -8.81 14.74 -7.60
C GLU A 304 -9.78 14.48 -6.42
N PRO A 305 -10.09 15.48 -5.58
CA PRO A 305 -10.82 15.25 -4.32
C PRO A 305 -12.27 14.74 -4.45
N ASP A 306 -12.87 14.79 -5.63
CA ASP A 306 -14.15 14.14 -5.96
C ASP A 306 -14.00 12.62 -6.21
N TRP A 307 -12.78 12.09 -6.08
CA TRP A 307 -12.46 10.67 -6.09
C TRP A 307 -12.05 10.18 -4.70
N ALA A 308 -12.28 8.89 -4.43
CA ALA A 308 -11.80 8.20 -3.24
C ALA A 308 -10.98 6.97 -3.62
N TRP A 309 -10.09 6.57 -2.73
CA TRP A 309 -9.25 5.38 -2.91
C TRP A 309 -10.07 4.11 -2.79
N ALA A 310 -9.68 3.11 -3.57
CA ALA A 310 -10.29 1.79 -3.57
C ALA A 310 -9.24 0.67 -3.70
N LEU A 311 -9.53 -0.47 -3.08
CA LEU A 311 -8.77 -1.72 -3.26
C LEU A 311 -9.47 -2.59 -4.30
N TYR A 312 -8.70 -3.07 -5.28
CA TYR A 312 -9.14 -4.01 -6.31
C TYR A 312 -8.61 -5.38 -5.94
N LEU A 313 -9.43 -6.25 -5.35
CA LEU A 313 -9.02 -7.56 -4.84
C LEU A 313 -8.76 -8.58 -5.92
N GLU A 314 -9.33 -8.47 -7.13
CA GLU A 314 -8.98 -9.40 -8.22
C GLU A 314 -7.46 -9.44 -8.42
N LYS A 315 -6.79 -8.28 -8.33
CA LYS A 315 -5.35 -8.14 -8.58
C LYS A 315 -4.54 -7.61 -7.41
N GLY A 316 -5.16 -7.15 -6.33
CA GLY A 316 -4.49 -6.51 -5.18
C GLY A 316 -3.95 -5.11 -5.48
N ALA A 317 -4.58 -4.33 -6.37
CA ALA A 317 -4.16 -2.96 -6.70
C ALA A 317 -4.84 -1.91 -5.82
N THR A 318 -4.16 -0.78 -5.57
CA THR A 318 -4.78 0.39 -4.92
C THR A 318 -4.97 1.49 -5.97
N GLY A 319 -6.22 1.71 -6.36
CA GLY A 319 -6.63 2.71 -7.33
C GLY A 319 -7.65 3.69 -6.74
N VAL A 320 -8.45 4.30 -7.60
CA VAL A 320 -9.42 5.33 -7.22
C VAL A 320 -10.71 5.16 -8.01
N GLY A 321 -11.83 5.62 -7.45
CA GLY A 321 -13.10 5.79 -8.17
C GLY A 321 -13.77 7.10 -7.83
N GLN A 322 -14.61 7.60 -8.74
CA GLN A 322 -15.38 8.82 -8.51
C GLN A 322 -16.43 8.59 -7.44
N LYS A 323 -16.48 9.46 -6.43
CA LYS A 323 -17.35 9.32 -5.25
C LYS A 323 -18.83 9.24 -5.61
N ARG A 324 -19.23 9.88 -6.70
CA ARG A 324 -20.62 9.98 -7.19
C ARG A 324 -21.14 8.75 -7.94
N PHE A 325 -20.30 7.75 -8.25
CA PHE A 325 -20.73 6.57 -8.98
C PHE A 325 -20.80 5.34 -8.08
N ALA A 326 -21.91 4.62 -8.18
CA ALA A 326 -22.16 3.40 -7.42
C ALA A 326 -21.40 2.23 -8.03
N GLN A 327 -20.11 2.13 -7.73
CA GLN A 327 -19.21 1.16 -8.38
C GLN A 327 -18.60 0.16 -7.41
N PHE A 328 -18.41 0.52 -6.13
CA PHE A 328 -17.64 -0.31 -5.20
C PHE A 328 -18.43 -0.73 -3.97
N SER A 329 -17.94 -1.80 -3.35
CA SER A 329 -18.54 -2.49 -2.21
C SER A 329 -18.01 -1.94 -0.89
N VAL A 330 -18.67 -2.32 0.20
CA VAL A 330 -18.39 -1.79 1.55
C VAL A 330 -17.97 -2.91 2.47
N TRP A 331 -16.80 -2.78 3.06
CA TRP A 331 -16.27 -3.71 4.07
C TRP A 331 -15.90 -2.92 5.31
N ALA A 332 -16.53 -3.23 6.44
CA ALA A 332 -16.28 -2.53 7.70
C ALA A 332 -15.11 -3.15 8.49
N VAL A 333 -14.34 -2.27 9.12
CA VAL A 333 -13.25 -2.62 10.03
C VAL A 333 -13.44 -1.88 11.36
N ALA A 334 -12.93 -2.45 12.45
CA ALA A 334 -12.86 -1.84 13.77
C ALA A 334 -11.46 -2.04 14.37
N SER A 335 -11.13 -1.22 15.37
CA SER A 335 -9.98 -1.52 16.25
C SER A 335 -10.35 -2.71 17.15
N TYR A 336 -9.37 -3.56 17.45
CA TYR A 336 -9.52 -4.62 18.44
C TYR A 336 -8.82 -4.18 19.73
N ASP A 337 -9.58 -4.02 20.81
CA ASP A 337 -9.08 -3.60 22.13
C ASP A 337 -8.48 -4.77 22.92
#